data_AF-A0A7W4WDJ1-F1
#
_entry.id   AF-A0A7W4WDJ1-F1
#
_cell.length_a   1.000
_cell.length_b   1.000
_cell.length_c   1.000
_cell.angle_alpha   90.00
_cell.angle_beta   90.00
_cell.angle_gamma   90.00
#
_symmetry.space_group_name_H-M   'P 1'
#
loop_
_entity.id
_entity.type
_entity.pdbx_description
1 polymer ?
#
loop_
_entity_poly.entity_id
_entity_poly.type
_entity_poly.pdbx_seq_one_letter_code
_entity_poly.pdbx_strand_id
1 'polypeptide(L)'
;MRIVKEVNPFLALCILTLGTSAQADSSTHNGEGTFYGYGGGGNCSFETVPDNILTAAMNATDYAGSATCGGVIVVTSIDTGLSVTVRIDDQCPECAEGDVDLDQEAFAQIDDTTKGRIPISWTYIANPVAGNMKLYFKEGSSQWWTAVQVRDHLYPISALEYRITGSSDTYTQLPREPYNYFVATSGFGVGPYDFRITDFWGQTVEVGGISLVLNTEIDTGTQFSEVSGGGSSSSSSSSSSSSSSSSSSSSSSSSSSSSSSSGGTTGDAQTSIRTDSSWDTGYCATVTVTNPNSTALSWTVELDIGATITSAWNVEWSQAGTLLRASGVSWNATLDAGASTEFGFCGSYEL
;
A
#
# COMPACT_ATOMS: atom_id res chain seq x y z
N MET A 1 -60.19 -20.89 -18.88
CA MET A 1 -58.89 -21.45 -19.32
C MET A 1 -58.29 -20.48 -20.31
N ARG A 2 -57.13 -19.87 -20.01
CA ARG A 2 -56.54 -18.68 -20.70
C ARG A 2 -57.41 -17.42 -20.49
N ILE A 3 -56.93 -16.23 -20.04
CA ILE A 3 -55.73 -15.42 -20.37
C ILE A 3 -55.83 -14.92 -21.83
N VAL A 4 -56.23 -13.67 -22.09
CA VAL A 4 -55.45 -12.40 -22.15
C VAL A 4 -56.44 -11.22 -22.19
N LYS A 5 -56.13 -9.91 -22.03
CA LYS A 5 -54.91 -9.11 -21.74
C LYS A 5 -55.41 -7.75 -21.21
N GLU A 6 -54.77 -7.18 -20.20
CA GLU A 6 -54.65 -5.71 -20.11
C GLU A 6 -53.18 -5.33 -20.31
N VAL A 7 -52.95 -4.15 -20.87
CA VAL A 7 -51.62 -3.66 -21.22
C VAL A 7 -51.56 -2.18 -20.84
N ASN A 8 -50.72 -1.83 -19.87
CA ASN A 8 -50.54 -0.44 -19.45
C ASN A 8 -49.07 -0.16 -19.10
N PRO A 9 -48.22 0.18 -20.09
CA PRO A 9 -46.81 0.44 -19.89
C PRO A 9 -46.58 1.88 -19.44
N PHE A 10 -46.84 2.17 -18.16
CA PHE A 10 -46.29 3.38 -17.54
C PHE A 10 -44.78 3.21 -17.37
N LEU A 11 -44.02 3.69 -18.36
CA LEU A 11 -42.57 3.71 -18.35
C LEU A 11 -42.09 4.73 -17.31
N ALA A 12 -41.95 4.27 -16.07
CA ALA A 12 -41.29 5.04 -15.02
C ALA A 12 -39.81 5.20 -15.38
N LEU A 13 -39.48 6.31 -16.03
CA LEU A 13 -38.09 6.71 -16.29
C LEU A 13 -37.45 7.03 -14.93
N CYS A 14 -36.79 6.03 -14.35
CA CYS A 14 -36.04 6.18 -13.11
C CYS A 14 -34.79 7.01 -13.41
N ILE A 15 -34.95 8.34 -13.31
CA ILE A 15 -33.82 9.27 -13.30
C ILE A 15 -33.02 8.93 -12.05
N LEU A 16 -31.89 8.24 -12.22
CA LEU A 16 -30.87 8.23 -11.19
C LEU A 16 -30.39 9.68 -11.06
N THR A 17 -30.84 10.35 -10.00
CA THR A 17 -30.06 11.40 -9.41
C THR A 17 -28.75 10.76 -8.96
N LEU A 18 -27.72 10.88 -9.81
CA LEU A 18 -26.35 10.75 -9.36
C LEU A 18 -26.20 11.79 -8.25
N GLY A 19 -26.18 11.33 -7.00
CA GLY A 19 -25.73 12.17 -5.92
C GLY A 19 -24.32 12.61 -6.26
N THR A 20 -24.00 13.88 -6.03
CA THR A 20 -22.62 14.34 -5.94
C THR A 20 -22.04 13.70 -4.68
N SER A 21 -21.66 12.43 -4.77
CA SER A 21 -20.82 11.76 -3.78
C SER A 21 -19.64 12.67 -3.48
N ALA A 22 -19.24 12.79 -2.22
CA ALA A 22 -18.06 13.55 -1.84
C ALA A 22 -16.87 13.10 -2.70
N GLN A 23 -16.48 13.96 -3.64
CA GLN A 23 -15.45 13.63 -4.61
C GLN A 23 -14.11 13.94 -3.96
N ALA A 24 -13.13 13.02 -4.06
CA ALA A 24 -11.76 13.31 -3.70
C ALA A 24 -11.08 14.13 -4.80
N ASP A 25 -11.68 15.30 -5.10
CA ASP A 25 -11.27 16.22 -6.13
C ASP A 25 -10.38 17.34 -5.56
N SER A 26 -10.09 18.36 -6.38
CA SER A 26 -9.31 19.53 -5.98
C SER A 26 -10.18 20.69 -5.48
N SER A 27 -11.40 20.44 -5.01
CA SER A 27 -12.28 21.47 -4.45
C SER A 27 -12.01 21.68 -2.96
N THR A 28 -12.37 22.85 -2.45
CA THR A 28 -12.18 23.22 -1.04
C THR A 28 -13.49 23.06 -0.29
N HIS A 29 -13.55 22.05 0.57
CA HIS A 29 -14.62 21.84 1.52
C HIS A 29 -14.44 22.77 2.73
N ASN A 30 -15.53 23.08 3.43
CA ASN A 30 -15.56 23.98 4.58
C ASN A 30 -16.51 23.40 5.62
N GLY A 31 -16.17 23.54 6.90
CA GLY A 31 -16.96 23.02 8.02
C GLY A 31 -16.29 23.35 9.35
N GLU A 32 -16.60 22.61 10.40
CA GLU A 32 -15.97 22.76 11.70
C GLU A 32 -15.04 21.58 12.02
N GLY A 33 -13.87 21.88 12.58
CA GLY A 33 -12.93 20.91 13.12
C GLY A 33 -13.17 20.70 14.61
N THR A 34 -13.26 19.45 15.05
CA THR A 34 -13.17 19.04 16.47
C THR A 34 -12.01 18.07 16.65
N PHE A 35 -11.82 17.50 17.85
CA PHE A 35 -10.86 16.43 18.05
C PHE A 35 -11.31 15.35 19.03
N TYR A 36 -10.73 14.16 18.85
CA TYR A 36 -10.86 13.01 19.74
C TYR A 36 -9.48 12.35 19.99
N GLY A 37 -9.44 11.45 20.98
CA GLY A 37 -8.26 10.60 21.23
C GLY A 37 -8.39 9.29 20.48
N TYR A 38 -7.59 9.11 19.42
CA TYR A 38 -7.57 7.88 18.61
C TYR A 38 -6.49 6.90 19.08
N GLY A 39 -6.57 5.65 18.61
CA GLY A 39 -5.63 4.57 18.93
C GLY A 39 -5.64 3.41 17.92
N GLY A 40 -6.07 3.66 16.68
CA GLY A 40 -6.31 2.62 15.67
C GLY A 40 -7.68 1.96 15.76
N GLY A 41 -8.02 1.15 14.74
CA GLY A 41 -9.26 0.36 14.73
C GLY A 41 -10.56 1.12 14.42
N GLY A 42 -10.46 2.34 13.86
CA GLY A 42 -11.61 3.09 13.35
C GLY A 42 -12.33 2.39 12.19
N ASN A 43 -13.45 2.95 11.73
CA ASN A 43 -14.36 2.31 10.78
C ASN A 43 -13.69 1.87 9.46
N CYS A 44 -12.62 2.55 9.00
CA CYS A 44 -11.82 2.10 7.84
C CYS A 44 -11.04 0.79 8.08
N SER A 45 -11.11 0.21 9.29
CA SER A 45 -10.54 -1.09 9.66
C SER A 45 -9.03 -1.23 9.42
N PHE A 46 -8.30 -0.12 9.61
CA PHE A 46 -6.84 -0.14 9.72
C PHE A 46 -6.45 -0.57 11.14
N GLU A 47 -5.98 -1.81 11.26
CA GLU A 47 -5.71 -2.49 12.56
C GLU A 47 -4.59 -1.82 13.37
N THR A 48 -3.64 -1.18 12.68
CA THR A 48 -2.55 -0.40 13.26
C THR A 48 -2.34 0.88 12.45
N VAL A 49 -2.10 1.99 13.13
CA VAL A 49 -1.63 3.23 12.51
C VAL A 49 -0.17 3.45 12.91
N PRO A 50 0.75 3.66 11.97
CA PRO A 50 2.13 4.02 12.28
C PRO A 50 2.19 5.35 13.04
N ASP A 51 3.06 5.45 14.04
CA ASP A 51 3.25 6.63 14.92
C ASP A 51 3.51 7.96 14.17
N ASN A 52 3.83 7.91 12.87
CA ASN A 52 4.07 9.05 12.00
C ASN A 52 2.86 9.45 11.11
N ILE A 53 1.68 8.84 11.30
CA ILE A 53 0.47 9.13 10.51
C ILE A 53 -0.62 9.69 11.44
N LEU A 54 -0.83 11.00 11.33
CA LEU A 54 -1.96 11.69 11.93
C LEU A 54 -3.25 11.32 11.19
N THR A 55 -4.36 11.20 11.92
CA THR A 55 -5.63 10.71 11.36
C THR A 55 -6.82 11.63 11.64
N ALA A 56 -7.92 11.38 10.95
CA ALA A 56 -9.21 12.02 11.20
C ALA A 56 -10.40 11.10 10.88
N ALA A 57 -11.54 11.44 11.47
CA ALA A 57 -12.85 10.88 11.16
C ALA A 57 -13.67 11.86 10.31
N MET A 58 -14.33 11.37 9.25
CA MET A 58 -15.24 12.17 8.44
C MET A 58 -16.71 11.97 8.84
N ASN A 59 -17.53 12.99 8.67
CA ASN A 59 -18.98 12.89 8.78
C ASN A 59 -19.59 11.85 7.82
N ALA A 60 -20.83 11.44 8.06
CA ALA A 60 -21.47 10.37 7.29
C ALA A 60 -21.63 10.64 5.77
N THR A 61 -21.71 11.90 5.34
CA THR A 61 -21.78 12.27 3.91
C THR A 61 -20.40 12.15 3.26
N ASP A 62 -19.38 12.79 3.84
CA ASP A 62 -18.02 12.83 3.27
C ASP A 62 -17.24 11.52 3.46
N TYR A 63 -17.61 10.70 4.45
CA TYR A 63 -17.15 9.31 4.56
C TYR A 63 -17.63 8.44 3.39
N ALA A 64 -18.74 8.82 2.74
CA ALA A 64 -19.29 8.24 1.51
C ALA A 64 -19.33 6.69 1.49
N GLY A 65 -19.67 6.07 2.64
CA GLY A 65 -19.71 4.61 2.78
C GLY A 65 -18.34 3.93 2.71
N SER A 66 -17.32 4.55 3.30
CA SER A 66 -15.89 4.15 3.28
C SER A 66 -15.19 4.33 1.93
N ALA A 67 -15.76 5.10 1.00
CA ALA A 67 -15.11 5.42 -0.27
C ALA A 67 -13.83 6.26 -0.11
N THR A 68 -13.76 7.06 0.96
CA THR A 68 -12.67 8.02 1.25
C THR A 68 -11.60 7.49 2.19
N CYS A 69 -11.80 6.30 2.76
CA CYS A 69 -10.85 5.63 3.65
C CYS A 69 -9.45 5.47 3.05
N GLY A 70 -8.42 5.73 3.86
CA GLY A 70 -7.01 5.76 3.43
C GLY A 70 -6.66 6.97 2.55
N GLY A 71 -7.64 7.80 2.17
CA GLY A 71 -7.42 9.09 1.56
C GLY A 71 -6.73 10.05 2.51
N VAL A 72 -6.01 11.02 1.96
CA VAL A 72 -5.28 12.04 2.71
C VAL A 72 -5.81 13.41 2.36
N ILE A 73 -6.10 14.22 3.38
CA ILE A 73 -6.52 15.61 3.25
C ILE A 73 -5.52 16.54 3.95
N VAL A 74 -5.43 17.76 3.44
CA VAL A 74 -4.92 18.91 4.21
C VAL A 74 -6.11 19.62 4.85
N VAL A 75 -6.02 19.87 6.17
CA VAL A 75 -7.00 20.60 6.96
C VAL A 75 -6.35 21.89 7.46
N THR A 76 -7.04 23.02 7.28
CA THR A 76 -6.53 24.36 7.63
C THR A 76 -7.51 25.08 8.55
N SER A 77 -7.04 25.53 9.72
CA SER A 77 -7.84 26.40 10.61
C SER A 77 -8.01 27.78 9.97
N ILE A 78 -9.25 28.26 9.88
CA ILE A 78 -9.57 29.59 9.34
C ILE A 78 -9.14 30.70 10.31
N ASP A 79 -9.08 30.41 11.61
CA ASP A 79 -8.67 31.35 12.66
C ASP A 79 -7.16 31.64 12.64
N THR A 80 -6.33 30.64 12.35
CA THR A 80 -4.86 30.73 12.44
C THR A 80 -4.16 30.74 11.09
N GLY A 81 -4.77 30.17 10.06
CA GLY A 81 -4.13 29.91 8.77
C GLY A 81 -3.08 28.79 8.80
N LEU A 82 -3.02 28.01 9.89
CA LEU A 82 -2.16 26.83 10.01
C LEU A 82 -2.84 25.60 9.43
N SER A 83 -2.04 24.70 8.82
CA SER A 83 -2.50 23.49 8.15
C SER A 83 -1.83 22.23 8.70
N VAL A 84 -2.57 21.12 8.73
CA VAL A 84 -2.09 19.77 9.07
C VAL A 84 -2.55 18.77 8.00
N THR A 85 -1.74 17.73 7.78
CA THR A 85 -2.08 16.62 6.87
C THR A 85 -2.57 15.43 7.69
N VAL A 86 -3.72 14.87 7.34
CA VAL A 86 -4.32 13.72 8.04
C VAL A 86 -4.86 12.66 7.07
N ARG A 87 -4.79 11.39 7.47
CA ARG A 87 -5.40 10.26 6.76
C ARG A 87 -6.80 9.98 7.31
N ILE A 88 -7.74 9.62 6.43
CA ILE A 88 -9.12 9.28 6.82
C ILE A 88 -9.18 7.80 7.22
N ASP A 89 -9.36 7.58 8.52
CA ASP A 89 -9.29 6.27 9.17
C ASP A 89 -10.61 5.86 9.85
N ASP A 90 -11.52 6.81 10.07
CA ASP A 90 -12.77 6.58 10.79
C ASP A 90 -13.95 7.42 10.24
N GLN A 91 -15.14 7.19 10.78
CA GLN A 91 -16.36 7.94 10.55
C GLN A 91 -16.85 8.56 11.87
N CYS A 92 -17.20 9.84 11.87
CA CYS A 92 -17.91 10.53 12.94
C CYS A 92 -19.42 10.58 12.60
N PRO A 93 -20.29 9.72 13.17
CA PRO A 93 -21.69 9.65 12.77
C PRO A 93 -22.54 10.87 13.18
N GLU A 94 -22.09 11.66 14.15
CA GLU A 94 -22.74 12.88 14.65
C GLU A 94 -22.26 14.19 13.97
N CYS A 95 -21.15 14.15 13.23
CA CYS A 95 -20.58 15.31 12.56
C CYS A 95 -21.46 15.80 11.38
N ALA A 96 -21.45 17.11 11.11
CA ALA A 96 -22.16 17.69 9.98
C ALA A 96 -21.39 17.50 8.66
N GLU A 97 -22.07 17.65 7.51
CA GLU A 97 -21.40 17.70 6.20
C GLU A 97 -20.36 18.83 6.18
N GLY A 98 -19.13 18.52 5.74
CA GLY A 98 -17.96 19.39 5.85
C GLY A 98 -17.18 19.32 7.18
N ASP A 99 -17.76 18.85 8.28
CA ASP A 99 -17.04 18.69 9.56
C ASP A 99 -16.04 17.52 9.50
N VAL A 100 -14.91 17.69 10.20
CA VAL A 100 -13.83 16.70 10.35
C VAL A 100 -13.43 16.61 11.82
N ASP A 101 -13.46 15.41 12.40
CA ASP A 101 -13.00 15.18 13.77
C ASP A 101 -11.56 14.67 13.76
N LEU A 102 -10.63 15.50 14.20
CA LEU A 102 -9.19 15.27 14.10
C LEU A 102 -8.68 14.38 15.25
N ASP A 103 -7.56 13.71 15.02
CA ASP A 103 -6.65 13.34 16.11
C ASP A 103 -6.30 14.60 16.93
N GLN A 104 -6.34 14.49 18.26
CA GLN A 104 -5.91 15.55 19.17
C GLN A 104 -4.48 16.08 18.86
N GLU A 105 -3.56 15.23 18.43
CA GLU A 105 -2.20 15.66 18.02
C GLU A 105 -2.20 16.43 16.70
N ALA A 106 -3.16 16.17 15.81
CA ALA A 106 -3.33 16.93 14.57
C ALA A 106 -4.01 18.28 14.82
N PHE A 107 -5.05 18.32 15.66
CA PHE A 107 -5.72 19.56 16.06
C PHE A 107 -4.74 20.54 16.73
N ALA A 108 -3.90 20.04 17.64
CA ALA A 108 -2.91 20.84 18.36
C ALA A 108 -1.82 21.47 17.46
N GLN A 109 -1.71 21.07 16.19
CA GLN A 109 -0.81 21.68 15.21
C GLN A 109 -1.46 22.86 14.46
N ILE A 110 -2.79 22.96 14.43
CA ILE A 110 -3.50 24.05 13.75
C ILE A 110 -4.15 25.06 14.69
N ASP A 111 -4.52 24.67 15.92
CA ASP A 111 -5.16 25.59 16.88
C ASP A 111 -5.07 25.15 18.35
N ASP A 112 -5.49 26.03 19.25
CA ASP A 112 -5.53 25.79 20.70
C ASP A 112 -6.66 24.80 21.05
N THR A 113 -6.28 23.62 21.58
CA THR A 113 -7.20 22.55 22.00
C THR A 113 -8.24 23.00 23.03
N THR A 114 -8.02 24.10 23.76
CA THR A 114 -9.01 24.67 24.69
C THR A 114 -10.22 25.29 23.99
N LYS A 115 -10.16 25.57 22.68
CA LYS A 115 -11.33 25.96 21.88
C LYS A 115 -12.34 24.82 21.73
N GLY A 116 -11.86 23.57 21.63
CA GLY A 116 -12.67 22.36 21.42
C GLY A 116 -13.31 22.21 20.03
N ARG A 117 -13.69 23.32 19.38
CA ARG A 117 -14.18 23.38 18.00
C ARG A 117 -13.69 24.66 17.31
N ILE A 118 -13.37 24.56 16.01
CA ILE A 118 -12.84 25.66 15.18
C ILE A 118 -13.41 25.64 13.76
N PRO A 119 -13.54 26.79 13.07
CA PRO A 119 -13.83 26.81 11.64
C PRO A 119 -12.62 26.29 10.83
N ILE A 120 -12.87 25.36 9.90
CA ILE A 120 -11.85 24.76 9.02
C ILE A 120 -12.22 24.83 7.54
N SER A 121 -11.19 24.70 6.71
CA SER A 121 -11.31 24.30 5.30
C SER A 121 -10.40 23.12 5.02
N TRP A 122 -10.76 22.26 4.06
CA TRP A 122 -9.96 21.10 3.70
C TRP A 122 -10.04 20.73 2.21
N THR A 123 -9.01 20.04 1.75
CA THR A 123 -8.82 19.59 0.35
C THR A 123 -8.13 18.24 0.33
N TYR A 124 -8.50 17.34 -0.59
CA TYR A 124 -7.73 16.12 -0.82
C TYR A 124 -6.36 16.41 -1.45
N ILE A 125 -5.38 15.60 -1.10
CA ILE A 125 -4.04 15.60 -1.67
C ILE A 125 -3.61 14.19 -2.09
N ALA A 126 -2.55 14.09 -2.87
CA ALA A 126 -1.83 12.83 -3.01
C ALA A 126 -1.23 12.43 -1.65
N ASN A 127 -1.35 11.16 -1.26
CA ASN A 127 -0.77 10.63 -0.03
C ASN A 127 0.77 10.78 -0.04
N PRO A 128 1.36 11.68 0.77
CA PRO A 128 2.78 12.07 0.64
C PRO A 128 3.75 11.02 1.18
N VAL A 129 3.24 9.95 1.81
CA VAL A 129 4.03 8.83 2.34
C VAL A 129 3.66 7.49 1.67
N ALA A 130 2.98 7.53 0.51
CA ALA A 130 2.61 6.35 -0.24
C ALA A 130 3.85 5.59 -0.75
N GLY A 131 4.01 4.34 -0.32
CA GLY A 131 4.93 3.38 -0.93
C GLY A 131 4.30 2.69 -2.15
N ASN A 132 4.61 1.42 -2.35
CA ASN A 132 3.77 0.56 -3.20
C ASN A 132 2.43 0.30 -2.49
N MET A 133 1.34 0.21 -3.25
CA MET A 133 0.06 -0.27 -2.72
C MET A 133 0.21 -1.67 -2.13
N LYS A 134 -0.56 -1.95 -1.07
CA LYS A 134 -0.68 -3.29 -0.47
C LYS A 134 -2.07 -3.86 -0.70
N LEU A 135 -2.16 -5.18 -0.79
CA LEU A 135 -3.41 -5.92 -0.63
C LEU A 135 -3.39 -6.66 0.71
N TYR A 136 -4.48 -6.58 1.47
CA TYR A 136 -4.62 -7.23 2.77
C TYR A 136 -5.91 -8.06 2.81
N PHE A 137 -5.78 -9.39 2.93
CA PHE A 137 -6.94 -10.27 3.08
C PHE A 137 -7.36 -10.33 4.54
N LYS A 138 -8.64 -10.04 4.80
CA LYS A 138 -9.22 -10.03 6.14
C LYS A 138 -9.17 -11.43 6.77
N GLU A 139 -8.93 -11.49 8.07
CA GLU A 139 -9.20 -12.68 8.88
C GLU A 139 -10.62 -13.24 8.59
N GLY A 140 -10.69 -14.56 8.39
CA GLY A 140 -11.89 -15.28 7.96
C GLY A 140 -12.01 -15.48 6.44
N SER A 141 -11.17 -14.83 5.63
CA SER A 141 -11.15 -15.04 4.18
C SER A 141 -10.72 -16.45 3.78
N SER A 142 -11.32 -16.96 2.72
CA SER A 142 -11.12 -18.30 2.17
C SER A 142 -11.56 -18.33 0.69
N GLN A 143 -11.45 -19.49 0.05
CA GLN A 143 -12.00 -19.72 -1.29
C GLN A 143 -13.54 -19.61 -1.40
N TRP A 144 -14.27 -19.62 -0.26
CA TRP A 144 -15.74 -19.65 -0.20
C TRP A 144 -16.38 -18.33 0.28
N TRP A 145 -15.57 -17.44 0.86
CA TRP A 145 -15.94 -16.08 1.26
C TRP A 145 -14.63 -15.31 1.36
N THR A 146 -14.49 -14.17 0.68
CA THR A 146 -13.22 -13.44 0.62
C THR A 146 -13.47 -11.95 0.80
N ALA A 147 -12.73 -11.32 1.71
CA ALA A 147 -12.69 -9.88 1.92
C ALA A 147 -11.26 -9.38 1.78
N VAL A 148 -11.05 -8.35 0.97
CA VAL A 148 -9.74 -7.76 0.71
C VAL A 148 -9.81 -6.23 0.83
N GLN A 149 -8.79 -5.64 1.43
CA GLN A 149 -8.58 -4.20 1.54
C GLN A 149 -7.36 -3.80 0.70
N VAL A 150 -7.43 -2.63 0.08
CA VAL A 150 -6.27 -1.97 -0.55
C VAL A 150 -5.71 -0.96 0.45
N ARG A 151 -4.39 -0.92 0.63
CA ARG A 151 -3.68 0.01 1.53
C ARG A 151 -2.57 0.75 0.78
N ASP A 152 -2.04 1.80 1.42
CA ASP A 152 -0.95 2.65 0.93
C ASP A 152 -1.18 3.24 -0.47
N HIS A 153 -2.43 3.46 -0.87
CA HIS A 153 -2.77 4.03 -2.16
C HIS A 153 -2.56 5.56 -2.19
N LEU A 154 -2.09 6.07 -3.33
CA LEU A 154 -1.78 7.50 -3.54
C LEU A 154 -3.02 8.40 -3.47
N TYR A 155 -4.16 7.89 -3.95
CA TYR A 155 -5.47 8.51 -3.90
C TYR A 155 -6.51 7.48 -3.45
N PRO A 156 -7.69 7.87 -2.92
CA PRO A 156 -8.73 6.92 -2.55
C PRO A 156 -9.07 5.97 -3.69
N ILE A 157 -9.25 4.68 -3.39
CA ILE A 157 -9.76 3.72 -4.38
C ILE A 157 -11.20 4.08 -4.72
N SER A 158 -11.61 3.96 -5.98
CA SER A 158 -13.02 4.00 -6.39
C SER A 158 -13.60 2.59 -6.52
N ALA A 159 -12.90 1.69 -7.21
CA ALA A 159 -13.31 0.31 -7.43
C ALA A 159 -12.15 -0.69 -7.31
N LEU A 160 -12.49 -1.91 -6.90
CA LEU A 160 -11.61 -3.08 -6.97
C LEU A 160 -12.35 -4.19 -7.71
N GLU A 161 -11.64 -4.88 -8.60
CA GLU A 161 -12.16 -5.97 -9.41
C GLU A 161 -11.14 -7.13 -9.42
N TYR A 162 -11.58 -8.37 -9.60
CA TYR A 162 -10.68 -9.54 -9.62
C TYR A 162 -11.03 -10.58 -10.69
N ARG A 163 -10.08 -11.46 -11.02
CA ARG A 163 -10.28 -12.74 -11.72
C ARG A 163 -9.28 -13.79 -11.22
N ILE A 164 -9.45 -15.04 -11.62
CA ILE A 164 -8.39 -16.06 -11.45
C ILE A 164 -7.23 -15.74 -12.42
N THR A 165 -5.99 -15.77 -11.95
CA THR A 165 -4.78 -15.56 -12.77
C THR A 165 -4.74 -16.55 -13.94
N GLY A 166 -4.54 -16.01 -15.15
CA GLY A 166 -4.47 -16.83 -16.37
C GLY A 166 -5.83 -17.38 -16.87
N SER A 167 -6.94 -17.03 -16.22
CA SER A 167 -8.28 -17.27 -16.78
C SER A 167 -8.55 -16.36 -17.99
N SER A 168 -9.48 -16.77 -18.85
CA SER A 168 -10.04 -15.93 -19.92
C SER A 168 -11.21 -15.06 -19.45
N ASP A 169 -11.47 -15.03 -18.15
CA ASP A 169 -12.67 -14.42 -17.59
C ASP A 169 -12.54 -12.91 -17.46
N THR A 170 -13.67 -12.21 -17.59
CA THR A 170 -13.74 -10.77 -17.32
C THR A 170 -13.56 -10.50 -15.84
N TYR A 171 -12.84 -9.43 -15.51
CA TYR A 171 -12.78 -8.90 -14.16
C TYR A 171 -14.18 -8.75 -13.55
N THR A 172 -14.35 -9.27 -12.34
CA THR A 172 -15.56 -9.20 -11.54
C THR A 172 -15.40 -8.10 -10.51
N GLN A 173 -16.23 -7.06 -10.61
CA GLN A 173 -16.24 -5.96 -9.65
C GLN A 173 -16.69 -6.44 -8.26
N LEU A 174 -15.97 -6.03 -7.23
CA LEU A 174 -16.29 -6.31 -5.84
C LEU A 174 -17.11 -5.17 -5.22
N PRO A 175 -18.20 -5.45 -4.49
CA PRO A 175 -18.85 -4.44 -3.67
C PRO A 175 -17.93 -4.04 -2.51
N ARG A 176 -17.88 -2.74 -2.19
CA ARG A 176 -17.27 -2.22 -0.96
C ARG A 176 -18.30 -2.26 0.17
N GLU A 177 -17.92 -2.80 1.31
CA GLU A 177 -18.67 -2.72 2.55
C GLU A 177 -18.31 -1.44 3.34
N PRO A 178 -19.20 -0.89 4.19
CA PRO A 178 -18.98 0.38 4.90
C PRO A 178 -17.78 0.47 5.87
N TYR A 179 -16.97 -0.60 5.97
CA TYR A 179 -15.78 -0.70 6.81
C TYR A 179 -14.48 -0.88 5.98
N ASN A 180 -14.47 -0.35 4.74
CA ASN A 180 -13.35 -0.34 3.80
C ASN A 180 -12.77 -1.73 3.41
N TYR A 181 -13.63 -2.74 3.27
CA TYR A 181 -13.27 -4.01 2.63
C TYR A 181 -14.13 -4.25 1.39
N PHE A 182 -13.52 -4.84 0.37
CA PHE A 182 -14.17 -5.33 -0.84
C PHE A 182 -14.46 -6.83 -0.70
N VAL A 183 -15.71 -7.26 -0.87
CA VAL A 183 -16.17 -8.59 -0.42
C VAL A 183 -16.85 -9.41 -1.52
N ALA A 184 -16.34 -10.62 -1.79
CA ALA A 184 -17.08 -11.65 -2.50
C ALA A 184 -17.69 -12.65 -1.52
N THR A 185 -19.02 -12.65 -1.42
CA THR A 185 -19.77 -13.58 -0.55
C THR A 185 -19.77 -15.04 -1.04
N SER A 186 -19.36 -15.28 -2.29
CA SER A 186 -19.05 -16.60 -2.86
C SER A 186 -17.59 -17.03 -2.67
N GLY A 187 -16.73 -16.12 -2.21
CA GLY A 187 -15.29 -16.21 -2.30
C GLY A 187 -14.74 -16.08 -3.73
N PHE A 188 -13.41 -15.98 -3.83
CA PHE A 188 -12.68 -15.86 -5.10
C PHE A 188 -12.28 -17.22 -5.70
N GLY A 189 -12.57 -18.35 -5.05
CA GLY A 189 -12.01 -19.65 -5.41
C GLY A 189 -10.55 -19.83 -4.92
N VAL A 190 -9.85 -20.84 -5.46
CA VAL A 190 -8.51 -21.27 -4.96
C VAL A 190 -7.36 -20.31 -5.30
N GLY A 191 -7.55 -19.41 -6.27
CA GLY A 191 -6.50 -18.52 -6.75
C GLY A 191 -5.37 -19.22 -7.54
N PRO A 192 -4.24 -18.53 -7.80
CA PRO A 192 -4.01 -17.11 -7.49
C PRO A 192 -4.92 -16.17 -8.31
N TYR A 193 -4.93 -14.90 -7.94
CA TYR A 193 -5.82 -13.87 -8.47
C TYR A 193 -5.07 -12.77 -9.21
N ASP A 194 -5.69 -12.25 -10.26
CA ASP A 194 -5.34 -10.92 -10.78
C ASP A 194 -6.38 -9.92 -10.25
N PHE A 195 -5.93 -8.75 -9.83
CA PHE A 195 -6.79 -7.63 -9.45
C PHE A 195 -6.63 -6.48 -10.44
N ARG A 196 -7.72 -5.76 -10.69
CA ARG A 196 -7.71 -4.41 -11.26
C ARG A 196 -8.17 -3.44 -10.18
N ILE A 197 -7.31 -2.47 -9.87
CA ILE A 197 -7.52 -1.43 -8.87
C ILE A 197 -7.75 -0.12 -9.63
N THR A 198 -8.82 0.60 -9.30
CA THR A 198 -9.16 1.89 -9.91
C THR A 198 -9.14 2.98 -8.85
N ASP A 199 -8.37 4.05 -9.04
CA ASP A 199 -8.34 5.19 -8.11
C ASP A 199 -9.55 6.13 -8.30
N PHE A 200 -9.59 7.19 -7.50
CA PHE A 200 -10.62 8.22 -7.58
C PHE A 200 -10.65 8.96 -8.92
N TRP A 201 -9.49 9.18 -9.54
CA TRP A 201 -9.35 9.88 -10.82
C TRP A 201 -9.65 9.00 -12.03
N GLY A 202 -9.91 7.70 -11.84
CA GLY A 202 -10.14 6.72 -12.89
C GLY A 202 -8.86 6.15 -13.49
N GLN A 203 -7.70 6.34 -12.86
CA GLN A 203 -6.49 5.59 -13.17
C GLN A 203 -6.70 4.12 -12.82
N THR A 204 -6.20 3.20 -13.67
CA THR A 204 -6.29 1.75 -13.44
C THR A 204 -4.91 1.12 -13.36
N VAL A 205 -4.74 0.22 -12.39
CA VAL A 205 -3.54 -0.59 -12.18
C VAL A 205 -3.96 -2.05 -12.10
N GLU A 206 -3.31 -2.94 -12.86
CA GLU A 206 -3.53 -4.40 -12.79
C GLU A 206 -2.35 -5.09 -12.11
N VAL A 207 -2.62 -5.96 -11.14
CA VAL A 207 -1.63 -6.70 -10.34
C VAL A 207 -1.99 -8.19 -10.36
N GLY A 208 -1.02 -9.06 -10.65
CA GLY A 208 -1.27 -10.47 -10.99
C GLY A 208 -0.58 -11.49 -10.09
N GLY A 209 -1.10 -12.71 -10.06
CA GLY A 209 -0.50 -13.84 -9.34
C GLY A 209 -0.65 -13.79 -7.81
N ILE A 210 -1.56 -12.94 -7.29
CA ILE A 210 -1.74 -12.72 -5.86
C ILE A 210 -2.35 -13.97 -5.21
N SER A 211 -1.68 -14.53 -4.21
CA SER A 211 -2.18 -15.68 -3.44
C SER A 211 -3.00 -15.23 -2.23
N LEU A 212 -3.95 -16.06 -1.79
CA LEU A 212 -4.70 -15.81 -0.55
C LEU A 212 -3.79 -16.04 0.66
N VAL A 213 -3.30 -14.95 1.26
CA VAL A 213 -2.51 -14.94 2.50
C VAL A 213 -3.22 -14.05 3.50
N LEU A 214 -3.58 -14.60 4.66
CA LEU A 214 -4.35 -13.88 5.69
C LEU A 214 -3.46 -13.02 6.57
N ASN A 215 -4.03 -11.92 7.08
CA ASN A 215 -3.46 -11.09 8.15
C ASN A 215 -2.01 -10.63 7.86
N THR A 216 -1.70 -10.42 6.59
CA THR A 216 -0.38 -10.05 6.07
C THR A 216 -0.57 -9.09 4.91
N GLU A 217 0.24 -8.03 4.83
CA GLU A 217 0.21 -7.10 3.71
C GLU A 217 1.04 -7.64 2.55
N ILE A 218 0.38 -7.81 1.39
CA ILE A 218 1.02 -8.25 0.15
C ILE A 218 1.41 -7.00 -0.63
N ASP A 219 2.70 -6.74 -0.74
CA ASP A 219 3.23 -5.66 -1.58
C ASP A 219 2.95 -5.95 -3.06
N THR A 220 2.35 -4.98 -3.76
CA THR A 220 1.97 -5.13 -5.16
C THR A 220 3.07 -4.75 -6.16
N GLY A 221 4.18 -4.16 -5.69
CA GLY A 221 5.25 -3.66 -6.54
C GLY A 221 4.89 -2.41 -7.37
N THR A 222 3.76 -1.75 -7.08
CA THR A 222 3.23 -0.67 -7.93
C THR A 222 2.40 0.36 -7.15
N GLN A 223 2.16 1.51 -7.79
CA GLN A 223 1.39 2.64 -7.27
C GLN A 223 0.74 3.39 -8.44
N PHE A 224 -0.32 4.17 -8.18
CA PHE A 224 -0.84 5.12 -9.16
C PHE A 224 0.17 6.23 -9.47
N SER A 225 -0.01 6.93 -10.59
CA SER A 225 0.78 8.13 -10.90
C SER A 225 0.18 9.37 -10.23
N GLU A 226 1.00 10.36 -9.86
CA GLU A 226 0.49 11.66 -9.43
C GLU A 226 -0.25 12.35 -10.57
N VAL A 227 -1.50 12.76 -10.31
CA VAL A 227 -2.31 13.52 -11.27
C VAL A 227 -1.85 14.98 -11.23
N SER A 228 -0.96 15.34 -12.15
CA SER A 228 -0.55 16.73 -12.36
C SER A 228 -1.76 17.61 -12.71
N GLY A 229 -2.00 18.64 -11.91
CA GLY A 229 -3.23 19.43 -11.93
C GLY A 229 -3.49 20.18 -13.26
N GLY A 230 -4.25 19.55 -14.15
CA GLY A 230 -4.96 20.18 -15.26
C GLY A 230 -4.29 20.10 -16.63
N GLY A 231 -4.75 19.16 -17.48
CA GLY A 231 -4.58 19.29 -18.94
C GLY A 231 -4.48 17.99 -19.73
N SER A 232 -5.60 17.57 -20.33
CA SER A 232 -5.67 16.75 -21.56
C SER A 232 -4.97 15.38 -21.60
N SER A 233 -5.80 14.34 -21.62
CA SER A 233 -5.44 12.97 -22.01
C SER A 233 -4.67 12.87 -23.32
N SER A 234 -3.58 12.08 -23.34
CA SER A 234 -3.26 11.23 -24.50
C SER A 234 -2.34 10.07 -24.13
N SER A 235 -2.72 8.85 -24.53
CA SER A 235 -1.93 7.63 -24.42
C SER A 235 -0.97 7.49 -25.61
N SER A 236 0.29 7.09 -25.38
CA SER A 236 1.07 6.40 -26.41
C SER A 236 2.21 5.55 -25.85
N SER A 237 2.18 4.26 -26.17
CA SER A 237 3.29 3.33 -26.02
C SER A 237 4.16 3.32 -27.28
N SER A 238 5.47 3.08 -27.14
CA SER A 238 6.30 2.38 -28.16
C SER A 238 7.73 2.14 -27.64
N SER A 239 8.46 1.26 -28.32
CA SER A 239 9.71 0.65 -27.84
C SER A 239 10.79 0.55 -28.94
N SER A 240 11.93 -0.09 -28.62
CA SER A 240 12.91 -0.74 -29.53
C SER A 240 13.95 0.11 -30.32
N SER A 241 15.14 0.22 -29.70
CA SER A 241 16.45 -0.34 -30.13
C SER A 241 17.25 0.12 -31.39
N SER A 242 18.57 0.32 -31.16
CA SER A 242 19.76 0.04 -32.04
C SER A 242 20.01 0.85 -33.33
N SER A 243 21.26 1.14 -33.78
CA SER A 243 22.62 0.98 -33.20
C SER A 243 23.74 1.66 -34.03
N SER A 244 24.93 1.90 -33.42
CA SER A 244 26.29 2.07 -34.03
C SER A 244 26.58 3.33 -34.90
N SER A 245 27.82 3.89 -34.96
CA SER A 245 29.11 3.58 -34.28
C SER A 245 30.16 4.72 -34.39
N SER A 246 31.08 4.80 -33.42
CA SER A 246 32.46 5.40 -33.46
C SER A 246 32.64 6.91 -33.77
N SER A 247 33.58 7.69 -33.21
CA SER A 247 34.64 7.52 -32.17
C SER A 247 35.38 8.88 -32.01
N SER A 248 36.09 9.27 -30.94
CA SER A 248 36.30 8.82 -29.54
C SER A 248 37.20 9.85 -28.80
N SER A 249 37.45 9.68 -27.47
CA SER A 249 38.49 10.36 -26.64
C SER A 249 38.37 11.90 -26.45
N SER A 250 38.73 12.54 -25.33
CA SER A 250 39.22 12.13 -23.99
C SER A 250 39.41 13.38 -23.09
N SER A 251 39.39 13.39 -21.75
CA SER A 251 38.89 12.48 -20.71
C SER A 251 39.18 13.08 -19.31
N SER A 252 38.26 12.97 -18.33
CA SER A 252 38.53 13.25 -16.91
C SER A 252 37.61 12.42 -16.00
N SER A 253 38.05 12.11 -14.77
CA SER A 253 37.57 10.91 -14.05
C SER A 253 37.59 11.01 -12.52
N SER A 254 36.53 10.52 -11.89
CA SER A 254 36.44 10.14 -10.48
C SER A 254 35.27 9.15 -10.33
N SER A 255 35.50 7.84 -10.51
CA SER A 255 36.01 6.90 -9.49
C SER A 255 34.93 6.49 -8.48
N SER A 256 34.10 5.53 -8.88
CA SER A 256 33.20 4.78 -8.00
C SER A 256 33.97 3.79 -7.12
N SER A 257 33.42 3.50 -5.93
CA SER A 257 34.00 2.56 -4.96
C SER A 257 33.21 1.26 -4.94
N SER A 258 33.65 0.26 -5.71
CA SER A 258 33.11 -1.10 -5.66
C SER A 258 33.85 -1.92 -4.60
N SER A 259 33.14 -2.35 -3.56
CA SER A 259 33.65 -3.31 -2.57
C SER A 259 33.18 -4.72 -2.91
N SER A 260 34.11 -5.66 -3.07
CA SER A 260 33.84 -7.05 -3.49
C SER A 260 34.62 -8.05 -2.63
N SER A 261 34.26 -9.33 -2.74
CA SER A 261 34.76 -10.51 -1.98
C SER A 261 34.16 -10.63 -0.56
N SER A 262 33.88 -11.82 -0.02
CA SER A 262 34.12 -13.22 -0.48
C SER A 262 32.82 -14.04 -0.30
N GLY A 263 32.64 -15.26 -0.83
CA GLY A 263 33.49 -16.09 -1.69
C GLY A 263 33.13 -17.58 -1.54
N GLY A 264 31.95 -17.99 -2.00
CA GLY A 264 31.42 -19.35 -1.78
C GLY A 264 32.08 -20.43 -2.64
N THR A 265 32.63 -21.46 -1.99
CA THR A 265 33.12 -22.70 -2.62
C THR A 265 31.96 -23.61 -3.05
N THR A 266 32.18 -24.45 -4.07
CA THR A 266 31.18 -25.44 -4.51
C THR A 266 30.93 -26.46 -3.40
N GLY A 267 29.82 -26.29 -2.69
CA GLY A 267 29.45 -27.03 -1.48
C GLY A 267 28.65 -26.14 -0.52
N ASP A 268 29.09 -24.88 -0.38
CA ASP A 268 28.50 -23.90 0.52
C ASP A 268 27.30 -23.17 -0.12
N ALA A 269 26.47 -22.52 0.69
CA ALA A 269 25.36 -21.70 0.18
C ALA A 269 25.87 -20.40 -0.46
N GLN A 270 25.26 -19.98 -1.57
CA GLN A 270 25.54 -18.70 -2.21
C GLN A 270 24.59 -17.62 -1.71
N THR A 271 25.09 -16.40 -1.54
CA THR A 271 24.35 -15.26 -1.00
C THR A 271 24.42 -14.04 -1.90
N SER A 272 23.29 -13.35 -2.05
CA SER A 272 23.22 -11.99 -2.60
C SER A 272 22.46 -11.08 -1.64
N ILE A 273 23.03 -9.91 -1.35
CA ILE A 273 22.41 -8.89 -0.48
C ILE A 273 21.81 -7.80 -1.37
N ARG A 274 20.58 -7.41 -1.08
CA ARG A 274 19.85 -6.31 -1.72
C ARG A 274 19.39 -5.33 -0.65
N THR A 275 19.96 -4.14 -0.61
CA THR A 275 19.49 -3.05 0.27
C THR A 275 18.06 -2.67 -0.10
N ASP A 276 17.16 -2.67 0.89
CA ASP A 276 15.76 -2.25 0.74
C ASP A 276 15.61 -0.77 1.03
N SER A 277 16.28 -0.28 2.07
CA SER A 277 16.27 1.13 2.49
C SER A 277 17.57 1.48 3.20
N SER A 278 18.00 2.74 3.11
CA SER A 278 19.24 3.23 3.74
C SER A 278 19.13 4.70 4.11
N TRP A 279 19.68 5.07 5.26
CA TRP A 279 19.72 6.42 5.82
C TRP A 279 21.10 6.69 6.45
N ASP A 280 21.35 7.92 6.93
CA ASP A 280 22.69 8.37 7.35
C ASP A 280 23.33 7.55 8.49
N THR A 281 22.53 6.78 9.25
CA THR A 281 22.96 6.00 10.42
C THR A 281 22.64 4.51 10.33
N GLY A 282 22.13 4.01 9.20
CA GLY A 282 21.81 2.59 9.07
C GLY A 282 21.13 2.21 7.75
N TYR A 283 20.75 0.94 7.64
CA TYR A 283 20.04 0.40 6.48
C TYR A 283 19.26 -0.87 6.83
N CYS A 284 18.34 -1.26 5.96
CA CYS A 284 17.71 -2.58 5.95
C CYS A 284 18.01 -3.29 4.62
N ALA A 285 18.20 -4.61 4.65
CA ALA A 285 18.49 -5.41 3.47
C ALA A 285 17.96 -6.84 3.56
N THR A 286 17.45 -7.33 2.42
CA THR A 286 17.18 -8.74 2.15
C THR A 286 18.45 -9.46 1.70
N VAL A 287 18.66 -10.66 2.23
CA VAL A 287 19.67 -11.63 1.81
C VAL A 287 18.98 -12.81 1.16
N THR A 288 19.16 -12.99 -0.14
CA THR A 288 18.79 -14.21 -0.85
C THR A 288 19.87 -15.26 -0.58
N VAL A 289 19.49 -16.42 -0.05
CA VAL A 289 20.37 -17.58 0.17
C VAL A 289 19.97 -18.68 -0.82
N THR A 290 20.92 -19.18 -1.61
CA THR A 290 20.70 -20.15 -2.69
C THR A 290 21.59 -21.38 -2.51
N ASN A 291 21.03 -22.55 -2.75
CA ASN A 291 21.79 -23.81 -2.77
C ASN A 291 22.31 -24.13 -4.19
N PRO A 292 23.61 -23.98 -4.47
CA PRO A 292 24.17 -24.28 -5.79
C PRO A 292 24.37 -25.79 -6.05
N ASN A 293 24.11 -26.65 -5.06
CA ASN A 293 24.42 -28.08 -5.12
C ASN A 293 23.30 -28.88 -5.80
N SER A 294 23.64 -30.07 -6.29
CA SER A 294 22.69 -31.07 -6.82
C SER A 294 21.99 -31.91 -5.74
N THR A 295 22.16 -31.57 -4.47
CA THR A 295 21.56 -32.21 -3.30
C THR A 295 21.03 -31.15 -2.34
N ALA A 296 20.06 -31.50 -1.50
CA ALA A 296 19.56 -30.60 -0.47
C ALA A 296 20.68 -30.16 0.50
N LEU A 297 20.63 -28.90 0.94
CA LEU A 297 21.63 -28.24 1.77
C LEU A 297 20.94 -27.60 2.98
N SER A 298 21.31 -28.01 4.20
CA SER A 298 21.00 -27.23 5.40
C SER A 298 21.99 -26.07 5.49
N TRP A 299 21.51 -24.83 5.40
CA TRP A 299 22.38 -23.68 5.13
C TRP A 299 22.80 -22.91 6.38
N THR A 300 24.01 -22.36 6.32
CA THR A 300 24.55 -21.36 7.26
C THR A 300 25.49 -20.48 6.45
N VAL A 301 25.44 -19.17 6.66
CA VAL A 301 26.20 -18.17 5.90
C VAL A 301 26.83 -17.17 6.85
N GLU A 302 28.01 -16.65 6.48
CA GLU A 302 28.71 -15.59 7.20
C GLU A 302 28.93 -14.40 6.27
N LEU A 303 28.54 -13.20 6.71
CA LEU A 303 28.44 -11.99 5.92
C LEU A 303 29.03 -10.82 6.71
N ASP A 304 30.01 -10.12 6.16
CA ASP A 304 30.42 -8.83 6.71
C ASP A 304 29.44 -7.76 6.22
N ILE A 305 28.63 -7.22 7.13
CA ILE A 305 27.54 -6.29 6.83
C ILE A 305 27.89 -4.83 7.15
N GLY A 306 29.10 -4.54 7.64
CA GLY A 306 29.55 -3.17 7.93
C GLY A 306 28.72 -2.38 8.98
N ALA A 307 27.79 -3.04 9.68
CA ALA A 307 26.83 -2.43 10.61
C ALA A 307 26.49 -3.39 11.76
N THR A 308 25.99 -2.86 12.89
CA THR A 308 25.48 -3.66 14.02
C THR A 308 24.00 -3.92 13.83
N ILE A 309 23.55 -5.18 13.93
CA ILE A 309 22.15 -5.58 13.69
C ILE A 309 21.24 -5.05 14.79
N THR A 310 20.16 -4.38 14.38
CA THR A 310 19.09 -3.91 15.25
C THR A 310 17.86 -4.82 15.20
N SER A 311 17.59 -5.45 14.06
CA SER A 311 16.54 -6.47 13.90
C SER A 311 16.86 -7.44 12.74
N ALA A 312 16.35 -8.66 12.79
CA ALA A 312 16.37 -9.60 11.67
C ALA A 312 15.20 -10.59 11.74
N TRP A 313 14.77 -11.10 10.58
CA TRP A 313 13.59 -11.96 10.43
C TRP A 313 13.83 -13.09 9.42
N ASN A 314 13.07 -14.19 9.55
CA ASN A 314 13.20 -15.43 8.78
C ASN A 314 14.56 -16.17 8.95
N VAL A 315 15.30 -15.88 10.02
CA VAL A 315 16.67 -16.37 10.25
C VAL A 315 16.99 -16.51 11.74
N GLU A 316 17.74 -17.55 12.10
CA GLU A 316 18.47 -17.64 13.37
C GLU A 316 19.85 -17.00 13.17
N TRP A 317 20.21 -16.01 13.98
CA TRP A 317 21.40 -15.19 13.74
C TRP A 317 22.23 -14.93 15.00
N SER A 318 23.49 -14.59 14.76
CA SER A 318 24.45 -14.10 15.74
C SER A 318 25.42 -13.14 15.05
N GLN A 319 26.08 -12.25 15.80
CA GLN A 319 27.00 -11.27 15.23
C GLN A 319 28.27 -11.11 16.10
N ALA A 320 29.41 -10.88 15.45
CA ALA A 320 30.68 -10.54 16.08
C ALA A 320 31.36 -9.39 15.34
N GLY A 321 31.34 -8.18 15.91
CA GLY A 321 31.69 -6.97 15.17
C GLY A 321 30.71 -6.77 14.01
N THR A 322 31.21 -6.47 12.82
CA THR A 322 30.38 -6.35 11.61
C THR A 322 30.02 -7.69 10.96
N LEU A 323 30.58 -8.82 11.43
CA LEU A 323 30.35 -10.15 10.85
C LEU A 323 29.05 -10.78 11.40
N LEU A 324 28.02 -10.83 10.55
CA LEU A 324 26.78 -11.59 10.75
C LEU A 324 27.02 -13.07 10.43
N ARG A 325 26.57 -13.97 11.31
CA ARG A 325 26.45 -15.41 11.07
C ARG A 325 24.97 -15.81 11.15
N ALA A 326 24.44 -16.34 10.05
CA ALA A 326 23.01 -16.57 9.83
C ALA A 326 22.72 -18.01 9.37
N SER A 327 21.66 -18.62 9.90
CA SER A 327 21.17 -19.96 9.55
C SER A 327 19.64 -20.00 9.52
N GLY A 328 19.05 -20.86 8.69
CA GLY A 328 17.60 -20.88 8.53
C GLY A 328 16.83 -21.38 9.74
N VAL A 329 15.66 -20.80 9.97
CA VAL A 329 14.66 -21.24 10.96
C VAL A 329 13.96 -22.52 10.48
N SER A 330 13.20 -23.17 11.37
CA SER A 330 12.62 -24.51 11.16
C SER A 330 11.87 -24.77 9.84
N TRP A 331 11.35 -23.74 9.16
CA TRP A 331 10.64 -23.85 7.88
C TRP A 331 11.48 -23.51 6.64
N ASN A 332 12.66 -22.90 6.77
CA ASN A 332 13.58 -22.63 5.65
C ASN A 332 15.00 -23.18 5.85
N ALA A 333 15.30 -23.84 6.98
CA ALA A 333 16.62 -24.36 7.36
C ALA A 333 17.30 -25.27 6.33
N THR A 334 16.54 -25.90 5.43
CA THR A 334 17.08 -26.76 4.35
C THR A 334 16.50 -26.35 3.01
N LEU A 335 17.38 -26.17 2.03
CA LEU A 335 17.07 -25.83 0.65
C LEU A 335 17.27 -27.05 -0.25
N ASP A 336 16.30 -27.37 -1.10
CA ASP A 336 16.47 -28.35 -2.17
C ASP A 336 17.54 -27.93 -3.20
N ALA A 337 17.91 -28.84 -4.10
CA ALA A 337 18.91 -28.60 -5.13
C ALA A 337 18.50 -27.45 -6.07
N GLY A 338 19.30 -26.37 -6.11
CA GLY A 338 18.98 -25.16 -6.89
C GLY A 338 17.90 -24.26 -6.27
N ALA A 339 17.40 -24.57 -5.07
CA ALA A 339 16.39 -23.74 -4.40
C ALA A 339 17.01 -22.56 -3.64
N SER A 340 16.19 -21.55 -3.37
CA SER A 340 16.55 -20.35 -2.61
C SER A 340 15.53 -20.04 -1.52
N THR A 341 15.96 -19.33 -0.48
CA THR A 341 15.11 -18.66 0.52
C THR A 341 15.65 -17.27 0.78
N GLU A 342 14.88 -16.43 1.46
CA GLU A 342 15.28 -15.07 1.80
C GLU A 342 15.07 -14.78 3.27
N PHE A 343 16.03 -14.06 3.86
CA PHE A 343 15.91 -13.46 5.17
C PHE A 343 16.21 -11.96 5.08
N GLY A 344 15.78 -11.18 6.06
CA GLY A 344 16.07 -9.75 6.10
C GLY A 344 16.64 -9.32 7.44
N PHE A 345 17.39 -8.23 7.43
CA PHE A 345 17.89 -7.56 8.63
C PHE A 345 17.88 -6.04 8.45
N CYS A 346 17.83 -5.34 9.57
CA CYS A 346 18.19 -3.92 9.67
C CYS A 346 19.40 -3.78 10.59
N GLY A 347 20.27 -2.82 10.29
CA GLY A 347 21.47 -2.54 11.08
C GLY A 347 21.84 -1.06 11.08
N SER A 348 22.48 -0.62 12.15
CA SER A 348 23.00 0.73 12.34
C SER A 348 24.50 0.77 12.15
N TYR A 349 25.01 1.80 11.47
CA TYR A 349 26.45 2.10 11.43
C TYR A 349 26.88 2.65 12.81
N GLU A 350 28.04 2.24 13.31
CA GLU A 350 28.68 2.91 14.46
C GLU A 350 29.33 4.23 13.99
N LEU A 351 29.33 5.24 14.87
CA LEU A 351 29.90 6.59 14.67
C LEU A 351 31.23 6.76 15.40
#